data_AF-A0A914ASU9-F1
#
_entry.id   AF-A0A914ASU9-F1
#
_cell.length_a   1.000
_cell.length_b   1.000
_cell.length_c   1.000
_cell.angle_alpha   90.00
_cell.angle_beta   90.00
_cell.angle_gamma   90.00
#
_symmetry.space_group_name_H-M   'P 1'
#
loop_
_entity.id
_entity.type
_entity.pdbx_description
1 polymer ?
#
loop_
_entity_poly.entity_id
_entity_poly.type
_entity_poly.pdbx_seq_one_letter_code
_entity_poly.pdbx_strand_id
1 'polypeptide(L)'
;MKSGCQSQTRKELRAANIDVQGRFVTSNATRKAGSKITTYLTRNNVTLTSTFTRYQPKVSPFDGKAFKKCSVVGNSGLLINSACGHEIDVADYVFRINVPEMDPYIQDVGYKTNFTTLNPSIFKRKNNYFASTRLTDKFNQDISQYQGLLMFPCFSDAAWVPICTRALQRLTPKKSLSIAFGDPDQFSLIRNYWVTKGLQKYPSTEIATAAIALCEEVHLYGFWPFVDSSMPHVTTHPVKYHYFDNTHMVRTHDMQAEFELLTRLHQVGVLRLHIRACSPERAGLGTGDGDTVKGMNREPVDKQQKRIVIEKLWDNV
;
A
#
# COMPACT_ATOMS: atom_id res chain seq x y z
N MET A 1 10.09 17.08 12.32
CA MET A 1 10.81 16.02 11.58
C MET A 1 12.30 16.31 11.70
N LYS A 2 13.16 15.34 12.03
CA LYS A 2 14.61 15.56 11.97
C LYS A 2 15.04 15.37 10.51
N SER A 3 15.09 16.46 9.74
CA SER A 3 15.35 16.44 8.28
C SER A 3 16.59 15.62 7.87
N GLY A 4 17.56 15.46 8.77
CA GLY A 4 18.76 14.65 8.54
C GLY A 4 18.52 13.14 8.43
N CYS A 5 17.58 12.56 9.19
CA CYS A 5 17.40 11.11 9.25
C CYS A 5 16.80 10.54 7.97
N GLN A 6 15.73 11.15 7.45
CA GLN A 6 15.14 10.74 6.17
C GLN A 6 16.13 10.94 5.00
N SER A 7 16.88 12.04 5.01
CA SER A 7 17.93 12.26 4.00
C SER A 7 19.02 11.19 4.06
N GLN A 8 19.39 10.72 5.24
CA GLN A 8 20.36 9.63 5.39
C GLN A 8 19.80 8.31 4.88
N THR A 9 18.54 7.98 5.20
CA THR A 9 17.88 6.79 4.64
C THR A 9 17.83 6.82 3.11
N ARG A 10 17.57 7.98 2.49
CA ARG A 10 17.64 8.12 1.02
C ARG A 10 19.03 7.83 0.46
N LYS A 11 20.10 8.22 1.15
CA LYS A 11 21.47 7.89 0.76
C LYS A 11 21.74 6.39 0.88
N GLU A 12 21.26 5.75 1.95
CA GLU A 12 21.38 4.29 2.14
C GLU A 12 20.66 3.51 1.03
N LEU A 13 19.45 3.92 0.66
CA LEU A 13 18.71 3.30 -0.45
C LEU A 13 19.51 3.41 -1.77
N ARG A 14 20.06 4.58 -2.08
CA ARG A 14 20.90 4.78 -3.27
C ARG A 14 22.18 3.93 -3.22
N ALA A 15 22.83 3.83 -2.06
CA ALA A 15 24.01 2.99 -1.85
C ALA A 15 23.70 1.48 -2.02
N ALA A 16 22.46 1.08 -1.73
CA ALA A 16 21.96 -0.27 -2.01
C ALA A 16 21.52 -0.48 -3.48
N ASN A 17 21.85 0.46 -4.38
CA ASN A 17 21.46 0.47 -5.80
C ASN A 17 19.94 0.51 -6.04
N ILE A 18 19.17 0.97 -5.06
CA ILE A 18 17.72 1.15 -5.20
C ILE A 18 17.47 2.48 -5.92
N ASP A 19 17.04 2.39 -7.16
CA ASP A 19 16.70 3.51 -8.03
C ASP A 19 15.18 3.64 -8.18
N VAL A 20 14.56 4.39 -7.25
CA VAL A 20 13.12 4.65 -7.30
C VAL A 20 12.77 5.63 -8.43
N GLN A 21 13.59 6.65 -8.66
CA GLN A 21 13.29 7.70 -9.63
C GLN A 21 13.32 7.17 -11.07
N GLY A 22 14.30 6.34 -11.42
CA GLY A 22 14.47 5.81 -12.77
C GLY A 22 13.84 4.43 -12.99
N ARG A 23 13.70 3.61 -11.94
CA ARG A 23 13.38 2.18 -12.10
C ARG A 23 12.37 1.59 -11.13
N PHE A 24 11.67 2.38 -10.30
CA PHE A 24 10.62 1.79 -9.43
C PHE A 24 9.55 1.03 -10.22
N VAL A 25 9.22 1.53 -11.41
CA VAL A 25 8.35 0.86 -12.37
C VAL A 25 9.08 0.63 -13.69
N THR A 26 8.64 -0.38 -14.44
CA THR A 26 9.15 -0.65 -15.79
C THR A 26 8.73 0.46 -16.75
N SER A 27 9.57 0.73 -17.74
CA SER A 27 9.31 1.67 -18.84
C SER A 27 9.87 1.12 -20.15
N ASN A 28 9.48 1.67 -21.29
CA ASN A 28 10.03 1.25 -22.58
C ASN A 28 11.52 1.57 -22.73
N ALA A 29 12.05 2.52 -21.94
CA ALA A 29 13.48 2.78 -21.84
C ALA A 29 14.24 1.68 -21.08
N THR A 30 13.61 1.05 -20.08
CA THR A 30 14.26 0.05 -19.20
C THR A 30 14.00 -1.39 -19.62
N ARG A 31 12.82 -1.69 -20.17
CA ARG A 31 12.41 -3.04 -20.59
C ARG A 31 11.63 -2.99 -21.90
N LYS A 32 12.12 -3.70 -22.93
CA LYS A 32 11.49 -3.82 -24.25
C LYS A 32 10.74 -5.16 -24.39
N ALA A 33 9.87 -5.26 -25.39
CA ALA A 33 9.18 -6.52 -25.69
C ALA A 33 10.23 -7.61 -26.00
N GLY A 34 10.01 -8.83 -25.50
CA GLY A 34 10.96 -9.92 -25.59
C GLY A 34 12.03 -9.94 -24.49
N SER A 35 12.10 -8.91 -23.62
CA SER A 35 13.01 -8.92 -22.47
C SER A 35 12.69 -10.09 -21.54
N LYS A 36 13.72 -10.82 -21.10
CA LYS A 36 13.59 -11.79 -20.01
C LYS A 36 13.52 -11.05 -18.68
N ILE A 37 12.53 -11.41 -17.87
CA ILE A 37 12.28 -10.86 -16.54
C ILE A 37 12.33 -12.02 -15.54
N THR A 38 13.12 -11.87 -14.48
CA THR A 38 13.11 -12.80 -13.36
C THR A 38 12.16 -12.26 -12.30
N THR A 39 11.20 -13.07 -11.86
CA THR A 39 10.20 -12.64 -10.86
C THR A 39 10.82 -12.45 -9.48
N TYR A 40 10.36 -11.45 -8.73
CA TYR A 40 11.05 -11.05 -7.49
C TYR A 40 10.71 -11.90 -6.26
N LEU A 41 9.59 -12.64 -6.27
CA LEU A 41 9.26 -13.60 -5.20
C LEU A 41 9.69 -15.02 -5.56
N THR A 42 9.32 -15.49 -6.76
CA THR A 42 9.51 -16.90 -7.16
C THR A 42 10.75 -17.18 -8.01
N ARG A 43 11.47 -16.13 -8.45
CA ARG A 43 12.71 -16.24 -9.25
C ARG A 43 12.55 -17.01 -10.56
N ASN A 44 11.31 -17.11 -11.06
CA ASN A 44 11.00 -17.73 -12.34
C ASN A 44 11.23 -16.73 -13.47
N ASN A 45 11.62 -17.23 -14.65
CA ASN A 45 11.82 -16.40 -15.83
C ASN A 45 10.54 -16.30 -16.64
N VAL A 46 10.17 -15.07 -17.00
CA VAL A 46 9.04 -14.75 -17.87
C VAL A 46 9.50 -13.80 -18.97
N THR A 47 8.83 -13.83 -20.12
CA THR A 47 9.13 -12.93 -21.24
C THR A 47 8.12 -11.79 -21.25
N LEU A 48 8.63 -10.56 -21.30
CA LEU A 48 7.78 -9.37 -21.40
C LEU A 48 7.09 -9.32 -22.76
N THR A 49 5.77 -9.38 -22.77
CA THR A 49 4.97 -9.38 -24.01
C THR A 49 4.68 -7.96 -24.51
N SER A 50 4.29 -7.85 -25.78
CA SER A 50 3.88 -6.56 -26.38
C SER A 50 2.69 -5.92 -25.66
N THR A 51 1.82 -6.73 -25.03
CA THR A 51 0.72 -6.24 -24.19
C THR A 51 1.22 -5.36 -23.07
N PHE A 52 2.25 -5.77 -22.33
CA PHE A 52 2.81 -4.95 -21.24
C PHE A 52 3.47 -3.67 -21.78
N THR A 53 4.29 -3.78 -22.82
CA THR A 53 5.00 -2.60 -23.37
C THR A 53 4.09 -1.54 -23.99
N ARG A 54 2.88 -1.93 -24.42
CA ARG A 54 1.86 -0.99 -24.88
C ARG A 54 1.39 -0.05 -23.75
N TYR A 55 1.31 -0.58 -22.53
CA TYR A 55 0.85 0.16 -21.36
C TYR A 55 1.98 0.86 -20.61
N GLN A 56 3.22 0.37 -20.72
CA GLN A 56 4.37 0.99 -20.06
C GLN A 56 4.54 2.46 -20.47
N PRO A 57 4.96 3.31 -19.52
CA PRO A 57 5.38 4.66 -19.87
C PRO A 57 6.67 4.62 -20.70
N LYS A 58 6.92 5.66 -21.49
CA LYS A 58 8.13 5.75 -22.32
C LYS A 58 9.40 5.78 -21.47
N VAL A 59 9.38 6.56 -20.40
CA VAL A 59 10.43 6.70 -19.37
C VAL A 59 9.77 6.59 -17.99
N SER A 60 10.56 6.55 -16.92
CA SER A 60 9.99 6.52 -15.57
C SER A 60 9.12 7.76 -15.29
N PRO A 61 7.91 7.61 -14.74
CA PRO A 61 7.06 8.73 -14.35
C PRO A 61 7.62 9.50 -13.13
N PHE A 62 8.62 8.94 -12.46
CA PHE A 62 9.29 9.54 -11.30
C PHE A 62 10.64 10.19 -11.65
N ASP A 63 11.03 10.18 -12.92
CA ASP A 63 12.29 10.76 -13.36
C ASP A 63 12.34 12.27 -13.06
N GLY A 64 13.40 12.71 -12.39
CA GLY A 64 13.56 14.07 -11.90
C GLY A 64 12.49 14.55 -10.90
N LYS A 65 11.62 13.67 -10.37
CA LYS A 65 10.56 14.07 -9.43
C LYS A 65 11.05 14.06 -7.99
N ALA A 66 10.73 15.13 -7.29
CA ALA A 66 10.82 15.25 -5.84
C ALA A 66 9.58 16.00 -5.33
N PHE A 67 8.98 15.51 -4.26
CA PHE A 67 7.78 16.09 -3.63
C PHE A 67 8.13 16.60 -2.23
N LYS A 68 7.46 17.65 -1.75
CA LYS A 68 7.74 18.14 -0.40
C LYS A 68 7.06 17.24 0.62
N LYS A 69 5.72 17.13 0.56
CA LYS A 69 4.93 16.31 1.48
C LYS A 69 4.21 15.19 0.73
N CYS A 70 4.33 13.97 1.24
CA CYS A 70 3.61 12.80 0.73
C CYS A 70 2.79 12.12 1.80
N SER A 71 1.58 11.70 1.43
CA SER A 71 0.72 10.83 2.23
C SER A 71 0.75 9.42 1.64
N VAL A 72 1.02 8.43 2.47
CA VAL A 72 0.88 7.01 2.15
C VAL A 72 -0.30 6.48 2.95
N VAL A 73 -1.34 6.03 2.26
CA VAL A 73 -2.60 5.60 2.87
C VAL A 73 -2.71 4.09 2.76
N GLY A 74 -2.55 3.43 3.90
CA GLY A 74 -2.88 2.02 4.09
C GLY A 74 -4.38 1.82 4.26
N ASN A 75 -4.79 0.56 4.41
CA ASN A 75 -6.19 0.19 4.34
C ASN A 75 -6.83 -0.12 5.71
N SER A 76 -6.11 0.03 6.82
CA SER A 76 -6.62 -0.38 8.14
C SER A 76 -7.93 0.31 8.51
N GLY A 77 -8.82 -0.44 9.16
CA GLY A 77 -10.07 0.06 9.73
C GLY A 77 -9.88 1.14 10.80
N LEU A 78 -8.66 1.35 11.30
CA LEU A 78 -8.34 2.44 12.22
C LEU A 78 -8.64 3.83 11.63
N LEU A 79 -8.74 3.92 10.29
CA LEU A 79 -9.10 5.17 9.62
C LEU A 79 -10.58 5.55 9.80
N ILE A 80 -11.47 4.62 10.12
CA ILE A 80 -12.91 4.91 10.29
C ILE A 80 -13.09 5.95 11.40
N ASN A 81 -13.81 7.03 11.11
CA ASN A 81 -14.06 8.19 11.98
C ASN A 81 -12.81 8.97 12.40
N SER A 82 -11.68 8.78 11.71
CA SER A 82 -10.44 9.51 12.00
C SER A 82 -10.48 10.98 11.54
N ALA A 83 -11.38 11.31 10.60
CA ALA A 83 -11.47 12.61 9.94
C ALA A 83 -10.14 13.09 9.30
N CYS A 84 -9.27 12.15 8.93
CA CYS A 84 -7.95 12.45 8.36
C CYS A 84 -7.98 12.84 6.87
N GLY A 85 -9.13 12.80 6.20
CA GLY A 85 -9.21 12.95 4.75
C GLY A 85 -8.66 14.28 4.24
N HIS A 86 -9.00 15.38 4.92
CA HIS A 86 -8.45 16.70 4.56
C HIS A 86 -6.93 16.77 4.74
N GLU A 87 -6.38 16.23 5.83
CA GLU A 87 -4.93 16.24 6.07
C GLU A 87 -4.17 15.40 5.03
N ILE A 88 -4.76 14.27 4.63
CA ILE A 88 -4.23 13.39 3.58
C ILE A 88 -4.15 14.15 2.25
N ASP A 89 -5.23 14.84 1.86
CA ASP A 89 -5.38 15.46 0.54
C ASP A 89 -4.53 16.73 0.35
N VAL A 90 -4.11 17.38 1.45
CA VAL A 90 -3.18 18.52 1.43
C VAL A 90 -1.76 18.14 0.99
N ALA A 91 -1.36 16.86 1.08
CA ALA A 91 -0.04 16.42 0.62
C ALA A 91 0.15 16.64 -0.89
N ASP A 92 1.37 16.92 -1.33
CA ASP A 92 1.69 17.12 -2.76
C ASP A 92 1.41 15.86 -3.58
N TYR A 93 1.70 14.69 -3.00
CA TYR A 93 1.53 13.39 -3.65
C TYR A 93 0.94 12.35 -2.69
N VAL A 94 -0.12 11.67 -3.14
CA VAL A 94 -0.82 10.65 -2.35
C VAL A 94 -0.64 9.26 -2.98
N PHE A 95 -0.04 8.36 -2.21
CA PHE A 95 0.10 6.95 -2.50
C PHE A 95 -1.01 6.16 -1.80
N ARG A 96 -1.76 5.36 -2.56
CA ARG A 96 -2.74 4.40 -2.04
C ARG A 96 -2.33 2.97 -2.40
N ILE A 97 -2.92 1.99 -1.71
CA ILE A 97 -2.53 0.60 -1.85
C ILE A 97 -3.76 -0.24 -2.19
N ASN A 98 -3.67 -1.00 -3.28
CA ASN A 98 -4.66 -2.01 -3.67
C ASN A 98 -6.03 -1.46 -4.08
N VAL A 99 -6.08 -0.27 -4.70
CA VAL A 99 -7.32 0.34 -5.22
C VAL A 99 -8.45 0.28 -4.17
N PRO A 100 -8.25 0.90 -3.00
CA PRO A 100 -9.24 0.80 -1.93
C PRO A 100 -10.54 1.52 -2.32
N GLU A 101 -11.64 1.28 -1.61
CA GLU A 101 -12.85 2.07 -1.85
C GLU A 101 -12.67 3.42 -1.13
N MET A 102 -12.92 4.55 -1.79
CA MET A 102 -12.81 5.88 -1.17
C MET A 102 -14.16 6.35 -0.66
N ASP A 103 -15.24 6.17 -1.44
CA ASP A 103 -16.61 6.42 -0.99
C ASP A 103 -17.16 5.24 -0.19
N PRO A 104 -17.93 5.48 0.89
CA PRO A 104 -18.33 6.77 1.47
C PRO A 104 -17.31 7.37 2.48
N TYR A 105 -16.09 6.84 2.54
CA TYR A 105 -15.08 7.13 3.56
C TYR A 105 -14.21 8.39 3.28
N ILE A 106 -14.55 9.24 2.30
CA ILE A 106 -13.72 10.39 1.90
C ILE A 106 -13.37 11.30 3.08
N GLN A 107 -14.27 11.48 4.04
CA GLN A 107 -13.99 12.29 5.23
C GLN A 107 -12.80 11.76 6.04
N ASP A 108 -12.59 10.45 6.05
CA ASP A 108 -11.54 9.78 6.80
C ASP A 108 -10.28 9.56 5.97
N VAL A 109 -10.42 9.22 4.69
CA VAL A 109 -9.30 8.75 3.87
C VAL A 109 -8.92 9.69 2.72
N GLY A 110 -9.69 10.75 2.50
CA GLY A 110 -9.51 11.71 1.42
C GLY A 110 -9.84 11.11 0.05
N TYR A 111 -9.86 11.96 -0.98
CA TYR A 111 -10.12 11.54 -2.36
C TYR A 111 -8.89 11.65 -3.27
N LYS A 112 -7.88 12.45 -2.88
CA LYS A 112 -6.70 12.68 -3.71
C LYS A 112 -5.93 11.39 -3.88
N THR A 113 -5.61 11.06 -5.12
CA THR A 113 -4.76 9.93 -5.47
C THR A 113 -3.86 10.33 -6.63
N ASN A 114 -2.55 10.13 -6.45
CA ASN A 114 -1.57 10.32 -7.51
C ASN A 114 -0.97 8.98 -7.95
N PHE A 115 -0.91 8.02 -7.02
CA PHE A 115 -0.44 6.68 -7.26
C PHE A 115 -1.30 5.68 -6.50
N THR A 116 -1.68 4.57 -7.12
CA THR A 116 -2.24 3.43 -6.40
C THR A 116 -1.72 2.11 -6.96
N THR A 117 -1.57 1.11 -6.10
CA THR A 117 -1.24 -0.25 -6.53
C THR A 117 -2.49 -1.07 -6.81
N LEU A 118 -2.34 -2.12 -7.62
CA LEU A 118 -3.37 -3.12 -7.85
C LEU A 118 -2.75 -4.51 -7.85
N ASN A 119 -2.74 -5.15 -6.67
CA ASN A 119 -2.21 -6.50 -6.54
C ASN A 119 -3.03 -7.52 -7.36
N PRO A 120 -2.40 -8.41 -8.14
CA PRO A 120 -3.10 -9.37 -8.99
C PRO A 120 -4.05 -10.33 -8.26
N SER A 121 -3.84 -10.58 -6.96
CA SER A 121 -4.75 -11.39 -6.15
C SER A 121 -6.18 -10.82 -6.06
N ILE A 122 -6.35 -9.51 -6.29
CA ILE A 122 -7.66 -8.85 -6.35
C ILE A 122 -8.48 -9.36 -7.54
N PHE A 123 -7.85 -9.65 -8.68
CA PHE A 123 -8.55 -10.17 -9.86
C PHE A 123 -9.16 -11.55 -9.59
N LYS A 124 -8.48 -12.38 -8.79
CA LYS A 124 -9.03 -13.65 -8.31
C LYS A 124 -10.19 -13.40 -7.36
N ARG A 125 -9.96 -12.60 -6.31
CA ARG A 125 -10.89 -12.43 -5.19
C ARG A 125 -12.15 -11.64 -5.53
N LYS A 126 -12.01 -10.45 -6.12
CA LYS A 126 -13.12 -9.52 -6.38
C LYS A 126 -13.70 -9.71 -7.79
N ASN A 127 -12.90 -10.13 -8.77
CA ASN A 127 -13.34 -10.17 -10.17
C ASN A 127 -13.48 -11.59 -10.75
N ASN A 128 -13.24 -12.64 -9.96
CA ASN A 128 -13.25 -14.04 -10.40
C ASN A 128 -12.57 -14.24 -11.77
N TYR A 129 -11.36 -13.68 -11.93
CA TYR A 129 -10.59 -13.68 -13.17
C TYR A 129 -11.34 -13.17 -14.42
N PHE A 130 -12.28 -12.25 -14.23
CA PHE A 130 -13.13 -11.67 -15.26
C PHE A 130 -14.08 -12.69 -15.91
N ALA A 131 -14.65 -13.61 -15.11
CA ALA A 131 -15.55 -14.68 -15.56
C ALA A 131 -16.86 -14.20 -16.23
N SER A 132 -17.24 -12.93 -16.09
CA SER A 132 -18.43 -12.36 -16.73
C SER A 132 -18.25 -10.89 -17.09
N THR A 133 -19.10 -10.39 -18.00
CA THR A 133 -19.17 -8.96 -18.36
C THR A 133 -19.44 -8.11 -17.12
N ARG A 134 -20.40 -8.48 -16.28
CA ARG A 134 -20.70 -7.79 -15.02
C ARG A 134 -19.46 -7.59 -14.11
N LEU A 135 -18.61 -8.61 -13.97
CA LEU A 135 -17.40 -8.52 -13.15
C LEU A 135 -16.31 -7.68 -13.82
N THR A 136 -16.31 -7.62 -15.16
CA THR A 136 -15.46 -6.72 -15.94
C THR A 136 -15.93 -5.26 -15.80
N ASP A 137 -17.24 -5.02 -15.83
CA ASP A 137 -17.81 -3.68 -15.68
C ASP A 137 -17.57 -3.15 -14.27
N LYS A 138 -17.78 -3.99 -13.24
CA LYS A 138 -17.45 -3.63 -11.85
C LYS A 138 -15.97 -3.31 -11.67
N PHE A 139 -15.07 -4.08 -12.30
CA PHE A 139 -13.64 -3.76 -12.29
C PHE A 139 -13.37 -2.36 -12.86
N ASN A 140 -13.95 -2.05 -14.03
CA ASN A 140 -13.75 -0.75 -14.66
C ASN A 140 -14.39 0.40 -13.86
N GLN A 141 -15.55 0.16 -13.25
CA GLN A 141 -16.19 1.10 -12.33
C GLN A 141 -15.30 1.41 -11.13
N ASP A 142 -14.72 0.38 -10.50
CA ASP A 142 -13.84 0.54 -9.34
C ASP A 142 -12.58 1.33 -9.68
N ILE A 143 -12.02 1.14 -10.88
CA ILE A 143 -10.86 1.87 -11.36
C ILE A 143 -11.21 3.30 -11.80
N SER A 144 -12.46 3.58 -12.16
CA SER A 144 -12.88 4.87 -12.73
C SER A 144 -12.66 6.07 -11.80
N GLN A 145 -12.70 5.86 -10.48
CA GLN A 145 -12.45 6.89 -9.46
C GLN A 145 -10.97 7.31 -9.38
N TYR A 146 -10.06 6.56 -10.02
CA TYR A 146 -8.62 6.80 -9.93
C TYR A 146 -8.06 7.65 -11.07
N GLN A 147 -6.97 8.34 -10.76
CA GLN A 147 -6.14 9.12 -11.68
C GLN A 147 -4.66 9.02 -11.29
N GLY A 148 -3.77 9.52 -12.15
CA GLY A 148 -2.34 9.45 -11.94
C GLY A 148 -1.77 8.12 -12.45
N LEU A 149 -1.10 7.36 -11.58
CA LEU A 149 -0.45 6.11 -11.92
C LEU A 149 -1.07 4.91 -11.20
N LEU A 150 -1.53 3.92 -11.96
CA LEU A 150 -1.95 2.61 -11.47
C LEU A 150 -0.83 1.59 -11.71
N MET A 151 -0.25 1.08 -10.62
CA MET A 151 0.89 0.15 -10.68
C MET A 151 0.47 -1.29 -10.38
N PHE A 152 0.83 -2.20 -11.28
CA PHE A 152 0.58 -3.63 -11.10
C PHE A 152 1.90 -4.36 -10.78
N PRO A 153 2.03 -5.05 -9.63
CA PRO A 153 3.20 -5.89 -9.33
C PRO A 153 3.13 -7.26 -10.02
N CYS A 154 2.95 -7.26 -11.35
CA CYS A 154 2.72 -8.48 -12.15
C CYS A 154 3.90 -9.45 -12.18
N PHE A 155 5.11 -8.97 -11.89
CA PHE A 155 6.35 -9.75 -11.93
C PHE A 155 6.79 -10.21 -10.53
N SER A 156 5.86 -10.25 -9.58
CA SER A 156 6.05 -10.89 -8.27
C SER A 156 6.15 -12.41 -8.41
N ASP A 157 5.25 -13.00 -9.19
CA ASP A 157 5.21 -14.42 -9.50
C ASP A 157 4.82 -14.63 -10.97
N ALA A 158 5.38 -15.65 -11.61
CA ALA A 158 5.09 -16.00 -13.00
C ALA A 158 3.61 -16.34 -13.19
N ALA A 159 2.96 -16.90 -12.16
CA ALA A 159 1.53 -17.18 -12.15
C ALA A 159 0.66 -15.91 -12.34
N TRP A 160 1.15 -14.73 -11.94
CA TRP A 160 0.40 -13.48 -12.05
C TRP A 160 0.46 -12.84 -13.44
N VAL A 161 1.48 -13.14 -14.25
CA VAL A 161 1.67 -12.57 -15.59
C VAL A 161 0.47 -12.80 -16.52
N PRO A 162 -0.07 -14.04 -16.70
CA PRO A 162 -1.25 -14.24 -17.53
C PRO A 162 -2.50 -13.56 -16.97
N ILE A 163 -2.65 -13.49 -15.65
CA ILE A 163 -3.80 -12.85 -15.00
C ILE A 163 -3.75 -11.33 -15.22
N CYS A 164 -2.58 -10.71 -15.04
CA CYS A 164 -2.36 -9.32 -15.37
C CYS A 164 -2.61 -9.03 -16.85
N THR A 165 -2.15 -9.90 -17.75
CA THR A 165 -2.40 -9.76 -19.20
C THR A 165 -3.90 -9.69 -19.48
N ARG A 166 -4.70 -10.57 -18.85
CA ARG A 166 -6.16 -10.54 -18.96
C ARG A 166 -6.75 -9.24 -18.41
N ALA A 167 -6.29 -8.78 -17.25
CA ALA A 167 -6.76 -7.52 -16.67
C ALA A 167 -6.50 -6.33 -17.62
N LEU A 168 -5.30 -6.26 -18.21
CA LEU A 168 -4.94 -5.21 -19.18
C LEU A 168 -5.78 -5.25 -20.45
N GLN A 169 -6.22 -6.43 -20.89
CA GLN A 169 -7.13 -6.57 -22.04
C GLN A 169 -8.58 -6.16 -21.73
N ARG A 170 -8.96 -6.16 -20.44
CA ARG A 170 -10.32 -5.84 -19.96
C ARG A 170 -10.44 -4.43 -19.38
N LEU A 171 -9.30 -3.77 -19.15
CA LEU A 171 -9.25 -2.41 -18.65
C LEU A 171 -9.67 -1.42 -19.74
N THR A 172 -10.60 -0.55 -19.38
CA THR A 172 -11.04 0.59 -20.19
C THR A 172 -9.99 1.69 -20.07
N PRO A 173 -9.31 2.08 -21.15
CA PRO A 173 -8.28 3.12 -21.08
C PRO A 173 -8.85 4.47 -20.65
N LYS A 174 -8.12 5.19 -19.79
CA LYS A 174 -8.48 6.54 -19.33
C LYS A 174 -7.28 7.46 -19.48
N LYS A 175 -7.44 8.62 -20.14
CA LYS A 175 -6.34 9.57 -20.38
C LYS A 175 -5.68 10.06 -19.09
N SER A 176 -6.45 10.21 -18.01
CA SER A 176 -5.95 10.66 -16.71
C SER A 176 -5.31 9.56 -15.86
N LEU A 177 -5.28 8.32 -16.33
CA LEU A 177 -4.74 7.17 -15.60
C LEU A 177 -3.73 6.42 -16.45
N SER A 178 -2.45 6.56 -16.09
CA SER A 178 -1.36 5.81 -16.69
C SER A 178 -1.18 4.47 -15.99
N ILE A 179 -0.74 3.46 -16.73
CA ILE A 179 -0.47 2.12 -16.20
C ILE A 179 1.04 1.89 -16.16
N ALA A 180 1.53 1.24 -15.12
CA ALA A 180 2.90 0.77 -15.07
C ALA A 180 3.01 -0.53 -14.27
N PHE A 181 4.17 -1.16 -14.33
CA PHE A 181 4.42 -2.43 -13.66
C PHE A 181 5.60 -2.28 -12.71
N GLY A 182 5.52 -2.81 -11.48
CA GLY A 182 6.66 -2.77 -10.56
C GLY A 182 7.88 -3.46 -11.17
N ASP A 183 9.06 -2.83 -11.12
CA ASP A 183 10.28 -3.43 -11.66
C ASP A 183 10.80 -4.50 -10.68
N PRO A 184 10.83 -5.78 -11.08
CA PRO A 184 11.19 -6.87 -10.17
C PRO A 184 12.64 -6.79 -9.68
N ASP A 185 13.56 -6.16 -10.43
CA ASP A 185 14.93 -5.99 -9.96
C ASP A 185 14.96 -5.04 -8.76
N GLN A 186 14.25 -3.90 -8.86
CA GLN A 186 14.17 -2.92 -7.78
C GLN A 186 13.43 -3.47 -6.58
N PHE A 187 12.35 -4.21 -6.79
CA PHE A 187 11.59 -4.83 -5.70
C PHE A 187 12.42 -5.89 -4.97
N SER A 188 13.28 -6.63 -5.70
CA SER A 188 14.27 -7.53 -5.09
C SER A 188 15.29 -6.78 -4.22
N LEU A 189 15.81 -5.65 -4.71
CA LEU A 189 16.77 -4.82 -3.95
C LEU A 189 16.13 -4.20 -2.71
N ILE A 190 14.93 -3.64 -2.83
CA ILE A 190 14.15 -3.08 -1.70
C ILE A 190 13.93 -4.16 -0.64
N ARG A 191 13.51 -5.36 -1.05
CA ARG A 191 13.36 -6.49 -0.14
C ARG A 191 14.66 -6.80 0.59
N ASN A 192 15.76 -6.97 -0.15
CA ASN A 192 17.05 -7.29 0.44
C ASN A 192 17.52 -6.22 1.44
N TYR A 193 17.34 -4.95 1.10
CA TYR A 193 17.63 -3.83 1.99
C TYR A 193 16.88 -3.96 3.32
N TRP A 194 15.57 -4.18 3.30
CA TRP A 194 14.78 -4.31 4.54
C TRP A 194 15.07 -5.60 5.32
N VAL A 195 15.45 -6.68 4.64
CA VAL A 195 15.96 -7.90 5.30
C VAL A 195 17.19 -7.58 6.15
N THR A 196 18.13 -6.75 5.66
CA THR A 196 19.29 -6.32 6.46
C THR A 196 18.91 -5.49 7.70
N LYS A 197 17.70 -4.91 7.72
CA LYS A 197 17.16 -4.13 8.84
C LYS A 197 16.19 -4.94 9.72
N GLY A 198 16.16 -6.27 9.55
CA GLY A 198 15.41 -7.19 10.41
C GLY A 198 14.02 -7.58 9.93
N LEU A 199 13.58 -7.16 8.73
CA LEU A 199 12.29 -7.60 8.17
C LEU A 199 12.44 -8.92 7.40
N GLN A 200 11.92 -10.00 7.98
CA GLN A 200 12.05 -11.36 7.42
C GLN A 200 10.98 -11.72 6.37
N LYS A 201 9.82 -11.03 6.35
CA LYS A 201 8.72 -11.28 5.39
C LYS A 201 8.49 -10.10 4.48
N TYR A 202 7.91 -10.39 3.31
CA TYR A 202 7.59 -9.42 2.24
C TYR A 202 6.76 -8.27 2.79
N PRO A 203 7.20 -7.01 2.75
CA PRO A 203 6.43 -5.99 3.41
C PRO A 203 5.76 -5.00 2.47
N SER A 204 4.69 -4.37 2.97
CA SER A 204 4.04 -3.14 2.47
C SER A 204 5.03 -1.97 2.29
N THR A 205 6.29 -2.17 2.71
CA THR A 205 7.42 -1.25 2.60
C THR A 205 7.77 -0.80 1.20
N GLU A 206 7.38 -1.50 0.12
CA GLU A 206 7.74 -1.08 -1.24
C GLU A 206 7.22 0.34 -1.53
N ILE A 207 5.98 0.63 -1.11
CA ILE A 207 5.36 1.95 -1.30
C ILE A 207 5.91 2.98 -0.31
N ALA A 208 6.15 2.59 0.95
CA ALA A 208 6.81 3.45 1.92
C ALA A 208 8.23 3.83 1.48
N THR A 209 8.97 2.89 0.88
CA THR A 209 10.32 3.11 0.33
C THR A 209 10.28 4.09 -0.82
N ALA A 210 9.30 3.94 -1.73
CA ALA A 210 9.11 4.88 -2.82
C ALA A 210 8.82 6.29 -2.30
N ALA A 211 7.94 6.42 -1.31
CA ALA A 211 7.64 7.71 -0.67
C ALA A 211 8.88 8.30 0.02
N ILE A 212 9.65 7.52 0.78
CA ILE A 212 10.89 7.97 1.43
C ILE A 212 11.89 8.48 0.38
N ALA A 213 12.02 7.77 -0.75
CA ALA A 213 12.94 8.13 -1.82
C ALA A 213 12.53 9.38 -2.60
N LEU A 214 11.22 9.60 -2.79
CA LEU A 214 10.67 10.66 -3.64
C LEU A 214 10.27 11.93 -2.89
N CYS A 215 10.09 11.85 -1.57
CA CYS A 215 9.47 12.94 -0.79
C CYS A 215 10.40 13.47 0.29
N GLU A 216 10.32 14.76 0.62
CA GLU A 216 11.04 15.39 1.74
C GLU A 216 10.42 15.04 3.09
N GLU A 217 9.10 14.89 3.12
CA GLU A 217 8.29 14.59 4.29
C GLU A 217 7.30 13.46 3.95
N VAL A 218 7.29 12.40 4.76
CA VAL A 218 6.42 11.23 4.54
C VAL A 218 5.50 11.01 5.73
N HIS A 219 4.21 10.95 5.46
CA HIS A 219 3.14 10.70 6.44
C HIS A 219 2.43 9.40 6.08
N LEU A 220 2.31 8.49 7.04
CA LEU A 220 1.63 7.21 6.91
C LEU A 220 0.33 7.23 7.69
N TYR A 221 -0.77 6.85 7.03
CA TYR A 221 -2.11 6.73 7.63
C TYR A 221 -2.64 5.33 7.39
N GLY A 222 -3.39 4.76 8.34
CA GLY A 222 -4.01 3.43 8.16
C GLY A 222 -3.02 2.26 8.12
N PHE A 223 -1.83 2.43 8.70
CA PHE A 223 -0.84 1.37 8.92
C PHE A 223 -1.00 0.82 10.34
N TRP A 224 -2.07 0.06 10.56
CA TRP A 224 -2.39 -0.54 11.85
C TRP A 224 -2.82 -2.00 11.65
N PRO A 225 -2.00 -2.97 12.10
CA PRO A 225 -2.23 -4.38 11.79
C PRO A 225 -3.07 -5.12 12.85
N PHE A 226 -3.42 -4.46 13.95
CA PHE A 226 -4.08 -5.10 15.08
C PHE A 226 -5.60 -5.00 14.91
N VAL A 227 -6.29 -6.12 15.06
CA VAL A 227 -7.77 -6.20 14.97
C VAL A 227 -8.43 -6.23 16.34
N ASP A 228 -7.65 -6.33 17.40
CA ASP A 228 -8.08 -6.26 18.78
C ASP A 228 -7.87 -4.86 19.37
N SER A 229 -8.48 -4.59 20.52
CA SER A 229 -8.26 -3.37 21.32
C SER A 229 -6.98 -3.50 22.17
N SER A 230 -5.92 -4.11 21.64
CA SER A 230 -4.69 -4.41 22.40
C SER A 230 -3.93 -3.16 22.87
N MET A 231 -4.26 -1.99 22.34
CA MET A 231 -3.81 -0.69 22.83
C MET A 231 -5.01 0.21 23.14
N PRO A 232 -5.57 0.12 24.36
CA PRO A 232 -6.75 0.88 24.77
C PRO A 232 -6.59 2.40 24.63
N HIS A 233 -5.36 2.90 24.71
CA HIS A 233 -5.02 4.33 24.53
C HIS A 233 -5.05 4.77 23.06
N VAL A 234 -5.11 3.85 22.10
CA VAL A 234 -5.25 4.10 20.66
C VAL A 234 -6.69 3.90 20.22
N THR A 235 -7.30 2.78 20.62
CA THR A 235 -8.70 2.45 20.34
C THR A 235 -9.27 1.58 21.44
N THR A 236 -10.48 1.90 21.88
CA THR A 236 -11.25 1.11 22.85
C THR A 236 -12.13 0.05 22.18
N HIS A 237 -12.23 0.06 20.85
CA HIS A 237 -13.09 -0.83 20.07
C HIS A 237 -12.28 -1.73 19.12
N PRO A 238 -12.80 -2.92 18.77
CA PRO A 238 -12.22 -3.77 17.73
C PRO A 238 -12.06 -3.03 16.41
N VAL A 239 -10.94 -3.26 15.73
CA VAL A 239 -10.61 -2.59 14.46
C VAL A 239 -10.81 -3.57 13.32
N LYS A 240 -11.57 -3.17 12.30
CA LYS A 240 -11.68 -3.95 11.07
C LYS A 240 -10.31 -4.02 10.36
N TYR A 241 -10.01 -5.14 9.73
CA TYR A 241 -8.77 -5.28 8.97
C TYR A 241 -8.69 -4.26 7.82
N HIS A 242 -9.79 -4.06 7.09
CA HIS A 242 -9.93 -2.96 6.14
C HIS A 242 -11.03 -2.00 6.55
N TYR A 243 -10.89 -0.72 6.23
CA TYR A 243 -11.93 0.28 6.51
C TYR A 243 -13.17 0.13 5.61
N PHE A 244 -13.03 -0.47 4.43
CA PHE A 244 -14.08 -0.52 3.40
C PHE A 244 -14.72 -1.90 3.19
N ASP A 245 -14.14 -2.98 3.71
CA ASP A 245 -14.70 -4.32 3.53
C ASP A 245 -14.57 -5.19 4.80
N ASN A 246 -15.20 -6.36 4.75
CA ASN A 246 -15.16 -7.35 5.83
C ASN A 246 -14.12 -8.46 5.55
N THR A 247 -13.07 -8.16 4.76
CA THR A 247 -11.99 -9.12 4.52
C THR A 247 -11.24 -9.41 5.82
N HIS A 248 -10.82 -10.65 6.03
CA HIS A 248 -9.93 -11.03 7.12
C HIS A 248 -8.46 -11.00 6.71
N MET A 249 -7.59 -10.69 7.67
CA MET A 249 -6.14 -10.72 7.46
C MET A 249 -5.70 -12.11 6.99
N VAL A 250 -5.05 -12.18 5.83
CA VAL A 250 -4.38 -13.39 5.36
C VAL A 250 -2.93 -13.34 5.84
N ARG A 251 -2.43 -14.42 6.47
CA ARG A 251 -1.09 -14.51 7.08
C ARG A 251 0.06 -14.59 6.05
N THR A 252 0.03 -13.78 4.99
CA THR A 252 1.11 -13.70 3.99
C THR A 252 2.25 -12.78 4.43
N HIS A 253 1.97 -11.84 5.34
CA HIS A 253 2.91 -10.81 5.82
C HIS A 253 3.17 -10.95 7.32
N ASP A 254 4.32 -10.46 7.78
CA ASP A 254 4.58 -10.25 9.21
C ASP A 254 4.20 -8.81 9.56
N MET A 255 2.88 -8.58 9.63
CA MET A 255 2.31 -7.25 9.83
C MET A 255 2.78 -6.61 11.15
N GLN A 256 3.13 -7.43 12.15
CA GLN A 256 3.69 -6.95 13.41
C GLN A 256 5.12 -6.44 13.22
N ALA A 257 6.00 -7.24 12.62
CA ALA A 257 7.38 -6.81 12.35
C ALA A 257 7.42 -5.55 11.47
N GLU A 258 6.51 -5.44 10.49
CA GLU A 258 6.33 -4.24 9.68
C GLU A 258 5.96 -3.02 10.52
N PHE A 259 4.95 -3.14 11.38
CA PHE A 259 4.52 -2.05 12.24
C PHE A 259 5.63 -1.62 13.22
N GLU A 260 6.39 -2.58 13.76
CA GLU A 260 7.55 -2.30 14.60
C GLU A 260 8.64 -1.54 13.85
N LEU A 261 8.94 -1.90 12.59
CA LEU A 261 9.86 -1.13 11.77
C LEU A 261 9.34 0.29 11.53
N LEU A 262 8.09 0.44 11.13
CA LEU A 262 7.49 1.75 10.86
C LEU A 262 7.50 2.63 12.12
N THR A 263 7.27 2.04 13.29
CA THR A 263 7.37 2.73 14.59
C THR A 263 8.80 3.18 14.87
N ARG A 264 9.82 2.34 14.64
CA ARG A 264 11.23 2.75 14.77
C ARG A 264 11.57 3.90 13.81
N LEU A 265 11.15 3.81 12.55
CA LEU A 265 11.36 4.87 11.55
C LEU A 265 10.65 6.17 11.96
N HIS A 266 9.47 6.07 12.58
CA HIS A 266 8.76 7.21 13.16
C HIS A 266 9.55 7.87 14.29
N GLN A 267 10.03 7.10 15.26
CA GLN A 267 10.81 7.57 16.41
C GLN A 267 12.09 8.30 15.99
N VAL A 268 12.80 7.77 15.00
CA VAL A 268 14.03 8.43 14.49
C VAL A 268 13.74 9.58 13.52
N GLY A 269 12.47 9.81 13.17
CA GLY A 269 12.04 10.94 12.33
C GLY A 269 12.28 10.74 10.83
N VAL A 270 12.33 9.50 10.34
CA VAL A 270 12.38 9.17 8.90
C VAL A 270 11.00 9.32 8.25
N LEU A 271 9.93 9.08 8.99
CA LEU A 271 8.54 9.27 8.57
C LEU A 271 7.66 9.65 9.75
N ARG A 272 6.40 10.02 9.51
CA ARG A 272 5.38 10.21 10.55
C ARG A 272 4.32 9.13 10.43
N LEU A 273 4.15 8.31 11.47
CA LEU A 273 3.12 7.29 11.52
C LEU A 273 1.93 7.81 12.32
N HIS A 274 0.78 7.96 11.67
CA HIS A 274 -0.46 8.45 12.28
C HIS A 274 -1.33 7.26 12.69
N ILE A 275 -1.56 7.13 14.01
CA ILE A 275 -2.43 6.11 14.60
C ILE A 275 -3.61 6.69 15.40
N ARG A 276 -3.80 8.01 15.37
CA ARG A 276 -4.89 8.70 16.05
C ARG A 276 -5.74 9.45 15.02
N ALA A 277 -6.95 9.83 15.43
CA ALA A 277 -7.79 10.74 14.66
C ALA A 277 -7.07 12.08 14.44
N CYS A 278 -7.21 12.66 13.25
CA CYS A 278 -6.61 13.95 12.90
C CYS A 278 -7.39 15.14 13.49
N SER A 279 -8.65 14.92 13.89
CA SER A 279 -9.49 15.89 14.59
C SER A 279 -10.07 15.27 15.89
N PRO A 280 -9.52 15.60 17.07
CA PRO A 280 -9.92 14.99 18.35
C PRO A 280 -11.40 15.17 18.70
N GLU A 281 -12.02 16.28 18.28
CA GLU A 281 -13.40 16.64 18.60
C GLU A 281 -14.46 15.69 18.02
N ARG A 282 -14.11 14.88 16.99
CA ARG A 282 -15.02 13.90 16.39
C ARG A 282 -14.75 12.45 16.79
N ALA A 283 -13.63 12.16 17.46
CA ALA A 283 -13.31 10.83 17.97
C ALA A 283 -14.28 10.37 19.08
N GLY A 284 -14.97 11.31 19.74
CA GLY A 284 -15.97 11.06 20.79
C GLY A 284 -17.43 11.04 20.33
N LEU A 285 -17.72 11.34 19.06
CA LEU A 285 -19.09 11.33 18.50
C LEU A 285 -19.36 10.00 17.80
N GLY A 286 -19.29 8.90 18.57
CA GLY A 286 -19.98 7.68 18.18
C GLY A 286 -21.47 7.95 18.25
N THR A 287 -22.08 8.23 17.10
CA THR A 287 -23.55 8.29 16.98
C THR A 287 -24.09 6.93 17.39
N GLY A 288 -24.91 6.93 18.45
CA GLY A 288 -25.74 5.79 18.78
C GLY A 288 -26.67 5.51 17.61
N ASP A 289 -26.45 4.38 16.95
CA ASP A 289 -27.50 3.72 16.20
C ASP A 289 -27.47 2.25 16.61
N GLY A 290 -28.58 1.86 17.24
CA GLY A 290 -28.78 0.52 17.76
C GLY A 290 -29.10 -0.43 16.63
N ASP A 291 -28.07 -1.06 16.07
CA ASP A 291 -28.23 -2.34 15.38
C ASP A 291 -27.62 -3.44 16.24
N THR A 292 -28.49 -4.08 17.03
CA THR A 292 -28.20 -5.34 17.70
C THR A 292 -27.83 -6.41 16.67
N VAL A 293 -26.53 -6.61 16.44
CA VAL A 293 -26.02 -7.82 15.80
C VAL A 293 -26.14 -8.96 16.81
N LYS A 294 -27.30 -9.64 16.79
CA LYS A 294 -27.51 -10.91 17.47
C LYS A 294 -26.73 -12.01 16.74
N GLY A 295 -25.87 -12.71 17.49
CA GLY A 295 -25.50 -14.10 17.23
C GLY A 295 -24.43 -14.32 16.16
N MET A 296 -23.16 -14.13 16.51
CA MET A 296 -22.08 -14.94 15.93
C MET A 296 -21.49 -15.81 17.03
N ASN A 297 -21.63 -17.12 16.85
CA ASN A 297 -21.04 -18.16 17.69
C ASN A 297 -19.54 -17.89 17.82
N ARG A 298 -19.10 -17.77 19.07
CA ARG A 298 -17.70 -17.63 19.45
C ARG A 298 -17.04 -19.01 19.32
N GLU A 299 -16.19 -19.18 18.32
CA GLU A 299 -15.14 -20.19 18.42
C GLU A 299 -13.91 -19.59 19.13
N PRO A 300 -13.23 -20.32 20.01
CA PRO A 300 -12.11 -19.79 20.76
C PRO A 300 -10.88 -19.69 19.84
N VAL A 301 -10.45 -18.47 19.55
CA VAL A 301 -9.11 -18.23 19.00
C VAL A 301 -8.13 -18.25 20.17
N ASP A 302 -7.63 -19.43 20.52
CA ASP A 302 -6.41 -19.55 21.33
C ASP A 302 -5.26 -20.13 20.50
N LYS A 303 -4.22 -19.31 20.32
CA LYS A 303 -2.85 -19.62 20.75
C LYS A 303 -1.96 -18.42 20.50
N GLN A 304 -1.83 -17.63 21.56
CA GLN A 304 -0.62 -16.94 22.00
C GLN A 304 0.26 -16.37 20.87
N GLN A 305 -0.19 -15.24 20.30
CA GLN A 305 0.73 -14.28 19.69
C GLN A 305 1.79 -13.97 20.76
N LYS A 306 3.07 -14.16 20.45
CA LYS A 306 4.17 -13.67 21.31
C LYS A 306 4.01 -12.14 21.38
N ARG A 307 3.21 -11.67 22.34
CA ARG A 307 3.03 -10.25 22.66
C ARG A 307 4.37 -9.75 23.20
N ILE A 308 5.20 -9.22 22.31
CA ILE A 308 6.08 -8.13 22.71
C ILE A 308 5.14 -7.03 23.23
N VAL A 309 5.46 -6.44 24.38
CA VAL A 309 4.63 -5.41 25.00
C VAL A 309 4.69 -4.16 24.10
N ILE A 310 3.73 -4.02 23.18
CA ILE A 310 3.71 -2.94 22.19
C ILE A 310 3.59 -1.56 22.86
N GLU A 311 2.99 -1.49 24.06
CA GLU A 311 2.97 -0.28 24.89
C GLU A 311 4.38 0.30 25.08
N LYS A 312 5.40 -0.55 25.33
CA LYS A 312 6.80 -0.09 25.49
C LYS A 312 7.41 0.53 24.23
N LEU A 313 6.84 0.28 23.05
CA LEU A 313 7.28 0.89 21.79
C LEU A 313 6.70 2.29 21.59
N TRP A 314 5.58 2.61 22.24
CA TRP A 314 4.90 3.91 22.10
C TRP A 314 5.04 4.81 23.32
N ASP A 315 5.36 4.27 24.49
CA ASP A 315 5.56 5.04 25.75
C ASP A 315 6.81 5.95 25.74
N ASN A 316 7.64 5.89 24.70
CA ASN A 316 8.84 6.72 24.51
C ASN A 316 8.76 7.67 23.29
N VAL A 317 7.56 7.93 22.76
CA VAL A 317 7.30 8.83 21.61
C VAL A 317 6.85 10.21 22.08
#